data_AF-A0A2S5Y5R7-F1
#
_entry.id   AF-A0A2S5Y5R7-F1
#
_cell.length_a   1.000
_cell.length_b   1.000
_cell.length_c   1.000
_cell.angle_alpha   90.00
_cell.angle_beta   90.00
_cell.angle_gamma   90.00
#
_symmetry.space_group_name_H-M   'P 1'
#
loop_
_entity.id
_entity.type
_entity.pdbx_description
1 polymer ?
#
loop_
_entity_poly.entity_id
_entity_poly.type
_entity_poly.pdbx_seq_one_letter_code
_entity_poly.pdbx_strand_id
1 'polypeptide(L)'
;MDPTIILLVLLLAVMIVFMFRNNKKRQRDAENMKKNLTPGVELMTGSGLFGTVVSVDDENNKVVIESTPGTLLTIHRQAIVRLIDPSDNADTTEDEPVVTTEPPQFGERDSAHRESPSDPADRDRRPDVQ
;
A
#
# COMPACT_ATOMS: atom_id res chain seq x y z
N MET A 1 9.54 49.74 13.07
CA MET A 1 9.17 48.36 12.70
C MET A 1 7.67 48.34 12.56
N ASP A 2 7.17 48.05 11.37
CA ASP A 2 5.74 48.22 11.09
C ASP A 2 4.91 47.17 11.87
N PRO A 3 3.83 47.59 12.57
CA PRO A 3 3.00 46.68 13.37
C PRO A 3 2.42 45.52 12.54
N THR A 4 2.20 45.76 11.25
CA THR A 4 1.72 44.78 10.27
C THR A 4 2.74 43.69 9.98
N ILE A 5 4.03 44.03 9.91
CA ILE A 5 5.12 43.05 9.73
C ILE A 5 5.25 42.19 10.99
N ILE A 6 5.15 42.80 12.19
CA ILE A 6 5.19 42.06 13.46
C ILE A 6 4.02 41.08 13.55
N LEU A 7 2.81 41.50 13.16
CA LEU A 7 1.62 40.65 13.15
C LEU A 7 1.75 39.49 12.14
N LEU A 8 2.26 39.75 10.94
CA LEU A 8 2.46 38.73 9.90
C LEU A 8 3.52 37.69 10.31
N VAL A 9 4.64 38.15 10.90
CA VAL A 9 5.69 37.27 11.43
C VAL A 9 5.16 36.42 12.60
N LEU A 10 4.33 36.99 13.47
CA LEU A 10 3.73 36.27 14.59
C LEU A 10 2.77 35.16 14.10
N LEU A 11 1.94 35.46 13.10
CA LEU A 11 1.02 34.48 12.51
C LEU A 11 1.78 33.33 11.84
N LEU A 12 2.84 33.64 11.09
CA LEU A 12 3.72 32.64 10.47
C LEU A 12 4.41 31.76 11.51
N ALA A 13 4.92 32.35 12.59
CA ALA A 13 5.57 31.61 13.68
C ALA A 13 4.61 30.62 14.36
N VAL A 14 3.36 31.03 14.63
CA VAL A 14 2.34 30.14 15.19
C VAL A 14 2.04 28.97 14.26
N MET A 15 1.90 29.23 12.95
CA MET A 15 1.62 28.19 11.97
C MET A 15 2.76 27.16 11.86
N ILE A 16 4.02 27.63 11.87
CA ILE A 16 5.20 26.76 11.83
C ILE A 16 5.30 25.91 13.10
N VAL A 17 5.07 26.48 14.28
CA VAL A 17 5.09 25.75 15.55
C VAL A 17 3.99 24.68 15.59
N PHE A 18 2.79 25.00 15.11
CA PHE A 18 1.68 24.06 15.04
C PHE A 18 1.94 22.93 14.04
N MET A 19 2.50 23.26 12.87
CA MET A 19 2.87 22.28 11.85
C MET A 19 4.00 21.37 12.34
N PHE A 20 5.05 21.92 12.98
CA PHE A 20 6.14 21.12 13.54
C PHE A 20 5.65 20.17 14.63
N ARG A 21 4.72 20.63 15.48
CA ARG A 21 4.11 19.80 16.51
C ARG A 21 3.24 18.68 15.93
N ASN A 22 2.49 18.95 14.87
CA ASN A 22 1.64 17.95 14.20
C ASN A 22 2.47 16.97 13.35
N ASN A 23 3.49 17.46 12.65
CA ASN A 23 4.31 16.65 11.76
C ASN A 23 5.20 15.67 12.54
N LYS A 24 5.57 16.00 13.78
CA LYS A 24 6.32 15.10 14.68
C LYS A 24 5.57 13.82 15.03
N LYS A 25 4.22 13.83 15.03
CA LYS A 25 3.43 12.61 15.25
C LYS A 25 3.50 11.68 14.04
N ARG A 26 3.26 12.21 12.83
CA ARG A 26 3.34 11.45 11.57
C ARG A 26 4.73 10.88 11.29
N GLN A 27 5.79 11.62 11.63
CA GLN A 27 7.17 11.12 11.48
C GLN A 27 7.48 9.98 12.45
N ARG A 28 6.99 10.05 13.69
CA ARG A 28 7.16 8.97 14.67
C ARG A 28 6.47 7.70 14.24
N ASP A 29 5.25 7.78 13.69
CA ASP A 29 4.52 6.60 13.21
C ASP A 29 5.25 5.94 12.03
N ALA A 30 5.80 6.75 11.11
CA ALA A 30 6.62 6.27 10.00
C ALA A 30 7.99 5.70 10.45
N GLU A 31 8.56 6.18 11.56
CA GLU A 31 9.80 5.64 12.14
C GLU A 31 9.56 4.38 12.97
N ASN A 32 8.44 4.28 13.67
CA ASN A 32 8.09 3.10 14.48
C ASN A 32 7.84 1.88 13.60
N MET A 33 7.21 2.06 12.44
CA MET A 33 7.05 1.00 11.43
C MET A 33 8.39 0.49 10.90
N LYS A 34 9.41 1.35 10.83
CA LYS A 34 10.78 0.96 10.44
C LYS A 34 11.47 0.15 11.54
N LYS A 35 11.24 0.48 12.81
CA LYS A 35 11.90 -0.16 13.96
C LYS A 35 11.41 -1.59 14.22
N ASN A 36 10.20 -1.93 13.83
CA ASN A 36 9.62 -3.25 14.11
C ASN A 36 10.01 -4.32 13.06
N LEU A 37 10.70 -3.94 11.97
CA LEU A 37 11.19 -4.88 10.96
C LEU A 37 12.49 -5.54 11.44
N THR A 38 12.33 -6.54 12.31
CA THR A 38 13.45 -7.32 12.83
C THR A 38 13.63 -8.61 11.99
N PRO A 39 14.85 -9.00 11.64
CA PRO A 39 15.11 -10.31 11.05
C PRO A 39 14.60 -11.44 11.94
N GLY A 40 13.94 -12.44 11.36
CA GLY A 40 13.36 -13.60 12.05
C GLY A 40 11.85 -13.52 12.30
N VAL A 41 11.21 -12.38 11.99
CA VAL A 41 9.75 -12.23 12.12
C VAL A 41 9.04 -12.78 10.88
N GLU A 42 7.92 -13.46 11.09
CA GLU A 42 7.04 -13.92 10.02
C GLU A 42 6.19 -12.75 9.52
N LEU A 43 5.96 -12.66 8.22
CA LEU A 43 5.18 -11.59 7.62
C LEU A 43 4.29 -12.09 6.50
N MET A 44 3.33 -11.24 6.16
CA MET A 44 2.48 -11.40 4.98
C MET A 44 2.73 -10.23 4.03
N THR A 45 3.02 -10.54 2.77
CA THR A 45 3.08 -9.54 1.71
C THR A 45 1.68 -9.19 1.22
N GLY A 46 1.52 -8.04 0.55
CA GLY A 46 0.22 -7.60 0.02
C GLY A 46 -0.38 -8.50 -1.06
N SER A 47 0.42 -9.39 -1.66
CA SER A 47 -0.06 -10.43 -2.58
C SER A 47 -0.54 -11.71 -1.87
N GLY A 48 -0.49 -11.74 -0.53
CA GLY A 48 -0.83 -12.91 0.28
C GLY A 48 0.28 -13.95 0.41
N LEU A 49 1.55 -13.59 0.13
CA LEU A 49 2.67 -14.49 0.35
C LEU A 49 3.12 -14.41 1.82
N PHE A 50 3.28 -15.56 2.45
CA PHE A 50 3.87 -15.67 3.78
C PHE A 50 5.37 -15.98 3.66
N GLY A 51 6.15 -15.43 4.58
CA GLY A 51 7.56 -15.71 4.67
C GLY A 51 8.20 -15.11 5.91
N THR A 52 9.42 -15.54 6.19
CA THR A 52 10.22 -15.05 7.32
C THR A 52 11.28 -14.07 6.83
N VAL A 53 11.49 -12.97 7.54
CA VAL A 53 12.55 -12.01 7.19
C VAL A 53 13.92 -12.60 7.51
N VAL A 54 14.80 -12.68 6.51
CA VAL A 54 16.20 -13.12 6.70
C VAL A 54 17.13 -11.92 6.86
N SER A 55 16.94 -10.88 6.05
CA SER A 55 17.72 -9.65 6.14
C SER A 55 16.95 -8.45 5.58
N VAL A 56 17.24 -7.27 6.12
CA VAL A 56 16.65 -5.99 5.71
C VAL A 56 17.78 -5.08 5.23
N ASP A 57 17.65 -4.55 4.03
CA ASP A 57 18.49 -3.48 3.48
C ASP A 57 17.67 -2.19 3.45
N ASP A 58 17.86 -1.38 4.50
CA ASP A 58 17.18 -0.10 4.66
C ASP A 58 17.68 0.99 3.71
N GLU A 59 18.90 0.87 3.17
CA GLU A 59 19.45 1.85 2.23
C GLU A 59 18.78 1.74 0.86
N ASN A 60 18.54 0.49 0.42
CA ASN A 60 17.94 0.22 -0.89
C ASN A 60 16.43 -0.11 -0.83
N ASN A 61 15.79 -0.04 0.35
CA ASN A 61 14.39 -0.43 0.58
C ASN A 61 14.08 -1.87 0.14
N LYS A 62 15.03 -2.78 0.29
CA LYS A 62 14.92 -4.20 -0.08
C LYS A 62 14.88 -5.07 1.16
N VAL A 63 14.08 -6.13 1.11
CA VAL A 63 13.98 -7.13 2.19
C VAL A 63 14.12 -8.50 1.58
N VAL A 64 15.00 -9.32 2.17
CA VAL A 64 15.15 -10.72 1.80
C VAL A 64 14.27 -11.55 2.72
N ILE A 65 13.30 -12.25 2.14
CA ILE A 65 12.39 -13.14 2.84
C ILE A 65 12.61 -14.59 2.39
N GLU A 66 12.37 -15.52 3.30
CA GLU A 66 12.28 -16.95 3.02
C GLU A 66 10.82 -17.38 3.05
N SER A 67 10.27 -17.78 1.91
CA SER A 67 8.86 -18.21 1.81
C SER A 67 8.70 -19.73 1.95
N THR A 68 9.68 -20.47 1.44
CA THR A 68 9.76 -21.94 1.53
C THR A 68 11.18 -22.31 1.92
N PRO A 69 11.41 -23.48 2.55
CA PRO A 69 12.75 -23.88 3.00
C PRO A 69 13.77 -23.80 1.86
N GLY A 70 14.75 -22.91 2.00
CA GLY A 70 15.82 -22.71 1.02
C GLY A 70 15.50 -21.78 -0.15
N THR A 71 14.32 -21.17 -0.21
CA THR A 71 13.94 -20.21 -1.26
C THR A 71 14.00 -18.78 -0.72
N LEU A 72 15.04 -18.04 -1.09
CA LEU A 72 15.23 -16.63 -0.74
C LEU A 72 14.68 -15.70 -1.83
N LEU A 73 13.72 -14.84 -1.48
CA LEU A 73 13.15 -13.83 -2.36
C LEU A 73 13.51 -12.45 -1.86
N THR A 74 13.90 -11.57 -2.77
CA THR A 74 14.05 -10.14 -2.47
C THR A 74 12.79 -9.40 -2.88
N ILE A 75 12.15 -8.75 -1.92
CA ILE A 75 10.96 -7.93 -2.14
C ILE A 75 11.22 -6.49 -1.72
N HIS A 76 10.39 -5.57 -2.20
CA HIS A 76 10.42 -4.19 -1.74
C HIS A 76 9.85 -4.09 -0.32
N ARG A 77 10.38 -3.20 0.52
CA ARG A 77 9.89 -3.04 1.91
C ARG A 77 8.41 -2.64 1.99
N GLN A 78 7.91 -1.92 0.98
CA GLN A 78 6.47 -1.57 0.89
C GLN A 78 5.55 -2.76 0.58
N ALA A 79 6.10 -3.90 0.15
CA ALA A 79 5.29 -5.08 -0.11
C ALA A 79 4.84 -5.77 1.18
N ILE A 80 5.43 -5.42 2.34
CA ILE A 80 5.11 -5.97 3.65
C ILE A 80 3.85 -5.27 4.17
N VAL A 81 2.76 -6.03 4.35
CA VAL A 81 1.47 -5.49 4.81
C VAL A 81 1.25 -5.77 6.29
N ARG A 82 1.67 -6.95 6.77
CA ARG A 82 1.47 -7.35 8.17
C ARG A 82 2.68 -8.12 8.68
N LEU A 83 3.11 -7.78 9.89
CA LEU A 83 4.05 -8.58 10.67
C LEU A 83 3.22 -9.51 11.57
N ILE A 84 3.61 -10.77 11.61
CA ILE A 84 3.01 -11.81 12.43
C ILE A 84 3.98 -12.04 13.57
N ASP A 85 3.70 -11.41 14.72
CA ASP A 85 4.44 -11.69 15.93
C ASP A 85 3.99 -13.05 16.48
N PRO A 86 4.92 -14.00 16.74
CA PRO A 86 4.56 -15.32 17.27
C PRO A 86 3.97 -15.25 18.68
N SER A 87 4.08 -14.12 19.37
CA SER A 87 3.38 -13.84 20.64
C SER A 87 1.92 -13.39 20.48
N ASP A 88 1.48 -13.03 19.27
CA ASP A 88 0.13 -12.54 18.95
C ASP A 88 -0.80 -13.67 18.44
N ASN A 89 -0.62 -14.89 18.96
CA ASN A 89 -1.55 -16.00 18.72
C ASN A 89 -2.94 -15.81 19.41
N ALA A 90 -3.36 -14.56 19.65
CA ALA A 90 -4.64 -14.22 20.26
C ALA A 90 -5.10 -12.79 19.93
N ASP A 91 -4.99 -12.31 18.69
CA ASP A 91 -5.90 -11.26 18.19
C ASP A 91 -5.75 -11.06 16.67
N THR A 92 -6.67 -11.65 15.91
CA THR A 92 -7.00 -11.16 14.57
C THR A 92 -8.44 -10.69 14.60
N THR A 93 -8.63 -9.49 15.14
CA THR A 93 -9.85 -8.70 14.95
C THR A 93 -9.41 -7.32 14.43
N GLU A 94 -9.95 -6.98 13.26
CA GLU A 94 -10.15 -5.62 12.75
C GLU A 94 -8.91 -4.78 12.36
N ASP A 95 -8.59 -4.82 11.06
CA ASP A 95 -8.46 -3.57 10.29
C ASP A 95 -8.90 -3.84 8.84
N GLU A 96 -10.17 -4.23 8.68
CA GLU A 96 -10.88 -3.99 7.42
C GLU A 96 -11.26 -2.50 7.42
N PRO A 97 -10.76 -1.68 6.48
CA PRO A 97 -11.48 -0.45 6.18
C PRO A 97 -12.83 -0.88 5.62
N VAL A 98 -13.88 -0.71 6.43
CA VAL A 98 -15.28 -0.77 6.01
C VAL A 98 -15.45 0.23 4.86
N VAL A 99 -15.29 -0.26 3.63
CA VAL A 99 -15.83 0.39 2.45
C VAL A 99 -17.34 0.18 2.55
N THR A 100 -18.01 1.14 3.18
CA THR A 100 -19.45 1.33 2.94
C THR A 100 -19.59 1.85 1.52
N THR A 101 -19.64 0.94 0.56
CA THR A 101 -20.35 1.15 -0.69
C THR A 101 -21.35 0.03 -0.77
N GLU A 102 -22.62 0.41 -0.86
CA GLU A 102 -23.80 -0.46 -0.93
C GLU A 102 -23.55 -1.71 -1.77
N PRO A 103 -24.09 -2.88 -1.38
CA PRO A 103 -23.94 -4.09 -2.17
C PRO A 103 -24.51 -3.84 -3.58
N PRO A 104 -23.80 -4.20 -4.66
CA PRO A 104 -24.39 -4.14 -5.98
C PRO A 104 -25.62 -5.06 -5.99
N GLN A 105 -26.79 -4.49 -6.29
CA GLN A 105 -28.01 -5.26 -6.45
C GLN A 105 -27.77 -6.29 -7.56
N PHE A 106 -27.97 -7.56 -7.20
CA PHE A 106 -27.78 -8.70 -8.09
C PHE A 106 -28.73 -8.55 -9.30
N GLY A 107 -28.20 -8.09 -10.45
CA GLY A 107 -28.99 -7.88 -11.66
C GLY A 107 -28.50 -6.77 -12.58
N GLU A 108 -27.75 -5.77 -12.08
CA GLU A 108 -27.31 -4.65 -12.92
C GLU A 108 -25.94 -4.96 -13.57
N ARG A 109 -25.96 -5.54 -14.78
CA ARG A 109 -24.76 -5.51 -15.63
C ARG A 109 -24.56 -4.07 -16.08
N ASP A 110 -23.40 -3.50 -15.72
CA ASP A 110 -22.94 -2.20 -16.20
C ASP A 110 -23.08 -2.16 -17.74
N SER A 111 -24.10 -1.46 -18.22
CA SER A 111 -24.48 -1.40 -19.63
C SER A 111 -23.53 -0.51 -20.45
N ALA A 112 -22.49 0.01 -19.81
CA ALA A 112 -21.47 0.88 -20.40
C ALA A 112 -20.27 0.12 -21.01
N HIS A 113 -20.11 -1.19 -20.76
CA HIS A 113 -19.06 -2.01 -21.40
C HIS A 113 -19.63 -2.95 -22.46
N ARG A 114 -20.39 -2.38 -23.39
CA ARG A 114 -20.67 -2.99 -24.69
C ARG A 114 -19.83 -2.27 -25.75
N GLU A 115 -18.51 -2.24 -25.56
CA GLU A 115 -17.63 -2.11 -26.71
C GLU A 115 -17.81 -3.39 -27.54
N SER A 116 -18.27 -3.17 -28.77
CA SER A 116 -18.69 -4.17 -29.73
C SER A 116 -17.77 -5.40 -29.75
N PRO A 117 -18.32 -6.62 -29.69
CA PRO A 117 -17.60 -7.80 -30.14
C PRO A 117 -17.18 -7.53 -31.59
N SER A 118 -15.88 -7.47 -31.84
CA SER A 118 -15.34 -7.65 -33.18
C SER A 118 -15.86 -8.99 -33.70
N ASP A 119 -16.81 -8.93 -34.63
CA ASP A 119 -17.41 -10.07 -35.28
C ASP A 119 -16.31 -10.93 -35.94
N PRO A 120 -16.11 -12.20 -35.52
CA PRO A 120 -15.11 -13.07 -36.13
C PRO A 120 -15.49 -13.54 -37.53
N ALA A 121 -16.65 -13.14 -38.08
CA ALA A 121 -17.10 -13.54 -39.42
C ALA A 121 -16.45 -12.78 -40.60
N ASP A 122 -15.62 -11.76 -40.35
CA ASP A 122 -14.95 -10.98 -41.41
C ASP A 122 -13.48 -11.38 -41.66
N ARG A 123 -13.13 -12.65 -41.44
CA ARG A 123 -11.81 -13.20 -41.80
C ARG A 123 -11.79 -14.07 -43.06
N ASP A 124 -12.94 -14.35 -43.65
CA ASP A 124 -13.05 -15.29 -44.79
C ASP A 124 -13.38 -14.64 -46.14
N ARG A 125 -13.44 -13.30 -46.24
CA ARG A 125 -13.48 -12.63 -47.54
C ARG A 125 -12.06 -12.39 -48.06
N ARG A 126 -11.43 -13.46 -48.55
CA ARG A 126 -10.39 -13.33 -49.56
C ARG A 126 -11.05 -12.71 -50.81
N PRO A 127 -10.56 -11.59 -51.34
CA PRO A 127 -10.99 -11.16 -52.66
C PRO A 127 -10.35 -12.12 -53.67
N ASP A 128 -11.17 -13.03 -54.20
CA ASP A 128 -10.79 -13.79 -55.38
C ASP A 128 -10.63 -12.82 -56.57
N VAL A 129 -9.54 -13.07 -57.27
CA VAL A 129 -9.03 -12.36 -58.44
C VAL A 129 -10.03 -12.40 -59.59
N GLN A 130 -10.34 -11.22 -60.15
CA GLN A 130 -10.56 -11.03 -61.59
C GLN A 130 -10.41 -9.56 -61.99
#